data_AF-A0A0T6DS00-F1
#
_entry.id   AF-A0A0T6DS00-F1
#
_cell.length_a   1.000
_cell.length_b   1.000
_cell.length_c   1.000
_cell.angle_alpha   90.00
_cell.angle_beta   90.00
_cell.angle_gamma   90.00
#
_symmetry.space_group_name_H-M   'P 1'
#
loop_
_entity.id
_entity.type
_entity.pdbx_description
1 polymer ?
#
loop_
_entity_poly.entity_id
_entity_poly.type
_entity_poly.pdbx_seq_one_letter_code
_entity_poly.pdbx_strand_id
1 'polypeptide(L)'
;MSLTSLKTVSLQRFSLNFAANIIATLWMLVGSTRAFSWVKPTFIQFAVFALLALGSNVLFSWLAAESGSMFNEQGLVSYLIWPMIILLSGIILARRASNQTLVFVPVVLWLVADTLSALLQSLVQFFGSYGWLPEWSYSFLPILFLVLFLWQTLALLWIFSRRLRIPWWERIIILVGAVALLTIWQRNVADQPIFKQIPVEPVLEEAALYEQPRLLQQALNSIDPSIDGKTDWYFMGVAGFSGQNVFRSEINKVRELFDVRFGTSGHSLSLINNTYSWMDEPIATKTSILRGLKKIGQQMNADEDVLFLTLSSHGNEDIVQLANPPITMDNLDAAWLREALDASGIRWRVIVLSACYSGSFIDELASPTTVVITASAADKPSFGCTNTAEMTYFGQAFFAESLRGNTSFESAFKDARIRVNERESAMGFEPSEPQMVIGSLMETALPAFEQVLFDKARPSVASITNDTASTTVNVLPETTANLSVGEVDAAAE
;
A
#
# COMPACT_ATOMS: atom_id res chain seq x y z
N MET A 1 48.79 27.56 -1.44
CA MET A 1 48.16 28.80 -0.93
C MET A 1 47.31 28.42 0.28
N SER A 2 47.49 29.08 1.43
CA SER A 2 46.78 28.77 2.69
C SER A 2 45.33 29.30 2.63
N LEU A 3 44.42 28.78 3.47
CA LEU A 3 43.08 29.39 3.66
C LEU A 3 43.17 30.83 4.18
N THR A 4 44.22 31.16 4.93
CA THR A 4 44.52 32.52 5.41
C THR A 4 44.75 33.52 4.27
N SER A 5 45.21 33.04 3.12
CA SER A 5 45.53 33.85 1.92
C SER A 5 44.46 33.80 0.82
N LEU A 6 43.32 33.14 1.09
CA LEU A 6 42.24 33.00 0.12
C LEU A 6 41.57 34.36 -0.12
N LYS A 7 41.70 34.89 -1.35
CA LYS A 7 41.05 36.14 -1.78
C LYS A 7 39.79 35.82 -2.59
N THR A 8 38.61 36.00 -2.00
CA THR A 8 37.32 35.93 -2.72
C THR A 8 36.82 37.34 -3.05
N VAL A 9 37.63 38.11 -3.79
CA VAL A 9 37.22 39.47 -4.18
C VAL A 9 35.97 39.38 -5.03
N SER A 10 34.87 40.00 -4.58
CA SER A 10 33.61 40.04 -5.31
C SER A 10 33.76 40.79 -6.63
N LEU A 11 33.12 40.28 -7.67
CA LEU A 11 33.01 40.95 -8.97
C LEU A 11 31.98 42.09 -8.89
N GLN A 12 32.10 43.07 -9.79
CA GLN A 12 31.24 44.26 -9.83
C GLN A 12 29.74 43.94 -10.03
N ARG A 13 29.42 42.82 -10.70
CA ARG A 13 28.04 42.45 -11.02
C ARG A 13 27.60 41.21 -10.24
N PHE A 14 26.38 41.24 -9.73
CA PHE A 14 25.75 40.11 -9.05
C PHE A 14 25.75 38.84 -9.93
N SER A 15 25.34 38.95 -11.20
CA SER A 15 25.26 37.82 -12.12
C SER A 15 26.59 37.12 -12.37
N LEU A 16 27.69 37.88 -12.40
CA LEU A 16 29.03 37.31 -12.54
C LEU A 16 29.45 36.52 -11.29
N ASN A 17 29.12 37.02 -10.09
CA ASN A 17 29.35 36.28 -8.84
C ASN A 17 28.48 35.01 -8.78
N PHE A 18 27.23 35.10 -9.24
CA PHE A 18 26.29 33.97 -9.32
C PHE A 18 26.83 32.85 -10.22
N ALA A 19 27.19 33.17 -11.46
CA ALA A 19 27.80 32.21 -12.38
C ALA A 19 29.13 31.65 -11.84
N ALA A 20 29.96 32.49 -11.21
CA ALA A 20 31.23 32.05 -10.63
C ALA A 20 31.02 31.05 -9.48
N ASN A 21 29.99 31.22 -8.65
CA ASN A 21 29.64 30.27 -7.58
C ASN A 21 29.12 28.93 -8.13
N ILE A 22 28.39 28.94 -9.25
CA ILE A 22 28.01 27.71 -9.97
C ILE A 22 29.26 26.99 -10.50
N ILE A 23 30.14 27.69 -11.20
CA ILE A 23 31.40 27.12 -11.72
C ILE A 23 32.27 26.58 -10.57
N ALA A 24 32.36 27.32 -9.46
CA ALA A 24 33.10 26.89 -8.28
C ALA A 24 32.55 25.57 -7.72
N THR A 25 31.23 25.43 -7.69
CA THR A 25 30.53 24.23 -7.23
C THR A 25 30.77 23.05 -8.16
N LEU A 26 30.75 23.25 -9.47
CA LEU A 26 31.09 22.19 -10.43
C LEU A 26 32.54 21.70 -10.24
N TRP A 27 33.49 22.62 -10.01
CA TRP A 27 34.86 22.23 -9.65
C TRP A 27 34.93 21.48 -8.31
N MET A 28 34.12 21.86 -7.32
CA MET A 28 34.01 21.15 -6.05
C MET A 28 33.53 19.72 -6.28
N LEU A 29 32.45 19.53 -7.05
CA LEU A 29 31.86 18.22 -7.31
C LEU A 29 32.82 17.27 -8.06
N VAL A 30 33.81 17.77 -8.80
CA VAL A 30 34.89 16.95 -9.39
C VAL A 30 36.09 16.79 -8.42
N GLY A 31 35.95 17.23 -7.17
CA GLY A 31 36.98 17.11 -6.13
C GLY A 31 38.19 18.05 -6.31
N SER A 32 38.03 19.11 -7.10
CA SER A 32 39.11 20.03 -7.47
C SER A 32 39.18 21.24 -6.55
N THR A 33 40.37 21.53 -6.02
CA THR A 33 40.63 22.74 -5.24
C THR A 33 40.58 24.03 -6.09
N ARG A 34 40.36 23.92 -7.42
CA ARG A 34 40.06 25.08 -8.26
C ARG A 34 38.76 25.78 -7.87
N ALA A 35 37.85 25.11 -7.17
CA ALA A 35 36.64 25.73 -6.61
C ALA A 35 36.96 27.05 -5.85
N PHE A 36 38.05 27.05 -5.09
CA PHE A 36 38.50 28.17 -4.29
C PHE A 36 38.95 29.41 -5.08
N SER A 37 39.38 29.28 -6.34
CA SER A 37 39.72 30.45 -7.17
C SER A 37 38.46 31.11 -7.75
N TRP A 38 37.43 30.31 -7.98
CA TRP A 38 36.18 30.74 -8.60
C TRP A 38 35.19 31.31 -7.61
N VAL A 39 35.12 30.78 -6.39
CA VAL A 39 34.08 31.17 -5.42
C VAL A 39 34.08 32.67 -5.12
N LYS A 40 32.87 33.26 -5.11
CA LYS A 40 32.57 34.68 -4.84
C LYS A 40 31.37 34.76 -3.88
N PRO A 41 31.51 34.34 -2.62
CA PRO A 41 30.37 34.20 -1.74
C PRO A 41 30.14 35.51 -0.99
N THR A 42 29.11 36.25 -1.39
CA THR A 42 28.61 37.42 -0.65
C THR A 42 27.37 37.02 0.16
N PHE A 43 26.97 37.86 1.13
CA PHE A 43 25.73 37.64 1.86
C PHE A 43 24.51 37.50 0.93
N ILE A 44 24.41 38.38 -0.09
CA ILE A 44 23.31 38.33 -1.07
C ILE A 44 23.35 37.02 -1.87
N GLN A 45 24.54 36.55 -2.26
CA GLN A 45 24.69 35.26 -2.95
C GLN A 45 24.23 34.10 -2.08
N PHE A 46 24.63 34.09 -0.81
CA PHE A 46 24.16 33.10 0.17
C PHE A 46 22.64 33.13 0.30
N ALA A 47 22.03 34.30 0.50
CA ALA A 47 20.58 34.42 0.65
C ALA A 47 19.82 33.91 -0.59
N VAL A 48 20.30 34.26 -1.79
CA VAL A 48 19.68 33.80 -3.04
C VAL A 48 19.81 32.29 -3.20
N PHE A 49 20.99 31.70 -2.99
CA PHE A 49 21.15 30.25 -3.08
C PHE A 49 20.43 29.50 -1.97
N ALA A 50 20.23 30.09 -0.79
CA ALA A 50 19.42 29.51 0.26
C ALA A 50 17.95 29.43 -0.15
N LEU A 51 17.41 30.50 -0.75
CA LEU A 51 16.05 30.52 -1.29
C LEU A 51 15.88 29.57 -2.47
N LEU A 52 16.86 29.50 -3.38
CA LEU A 52 16.81 28.58 -4.52
C LEU A 52 16.85 27.12 -4.07
N ALA A 53 17.75 26.78 -3.14
CA ALA A 53 17.86 25.42 -2.61
C ALA A 53 16.56 25.03 -1.89
N LEU A 54 16.04 25.91 -1.01
CA LEU A 54 14.76 25.70 -0.34
C LEU A 54 13.62 25.50 -1.35
N GLY A 55 13.47 26.40 -2.32
CA GLY A 55 12.43 26.31 -3.35
C GLY A 55 12.53 25.03 -4.17
N SER A 56 13.75 24.61 -4.55
CA SER A 56 13.96 23.38 -5.32
C SER A 56 13.66 22.11 -4.52
N ASN A 57 13.95 22.08 -3.22
CA ASN A 57 13.61 20.95 -2.36
C ASN A 57 12.12 20.88 -2.04
N VAL A 58 11.47 22.03 -1.85
CA VAL A 58 10.00 22.12 -1.73
C VAL A 58 9.33 21.62 -3.03
N LEU A 59 9.83 22.04 -4.19
CA LEU A 59 9.34 21.59 -5.50
C LEU A 59 9.50 20.06 -5.65
N PHE A 60 10.70 19.53 -5.37
CA PHE A 60 10.95 18.10 -5.42
C PHE A 60 10.03 17.33 -4.47
N SER A 61 9.93 17.76 -3.21
CA SER A 61 9.08 17.10 -2.23
C SER A 61 7.59 17.15 -2.61
N TRP A 62 7.14 18.21 -3.27
CA TRP A 62 5.77 18.29 -3.78
C TRP A 62 5.53 17.35 -4.97
N LEU A 63 6.46 17.28 -5.92
CA LEU A 63 6.37 16.36 -7.08
C LEU A 63 6.47 14.88 -6.68
N ALA A 64 7.18 14.59 -5.58
CA ALA A 64 7.32 13.24 -5.04
C ALA A 64 6.19 12.85 -4.07
N ALA A 65 5.35 13.80 -3.64
CA ALA A 65 4.30 13.56 -2.67
C ALA A 65 3.12 12.80 -3.28
N GLU A 66 2.55 11.88 -2.50
CA GLU A 66 1.31 11.21 -2.87
C GLU A 66 0.10 12.15 -2.78
N SER A 67 -0.97 11.83 -3.51
CA SER A 67 -2.21 12.60 -3.49
C SER A 67 -2.77 12.76 -2.07
N GLY A 68 -3.17 13.96 -1.67
CA GLY A 68 -3.68 14.22 -0.32
C GLY A 68 -2.60 14.51 0.74
N SER A 69 -1.33 14.59 0.35
CA SER A 69 -0.25 15.05 1.24
C SER A 69 -0.46 16.50 1.67
N MET A 70 -0.18 16.79 2.94
CA MET A 70 -0.23 18.13 3.51
C MET A 70 1.18 18.64 3.85
N PHE A 71 1.32 19.96 3.99
CA PHE A 71 2.58 20.57 4.39
C PHE A 71 2.97 20.13 5.82
N ASN A 72 4.19 19.62 5.96
CA ASN A 72 4.76 19.12 7.20
C ASN A 72 5.90 20.03 7.66
N GLU A 73 5.63 20.83 8.70
CA GLU A 73 6.62 21.75 9.29
C GLU A 73 7.90 21.03 9.74
N GLN A 74 7.76 19.82 10.29
CA GLN A 74 8.89 19.01 10.74
C GLN A 74 9.83 18.65 9.58
N GLY A 75 9.29 18.38 8.39
CA GLY A 75 10.10 18.07 7.22
C GLY A 75 10.89 19.27 6.73
N LEU A 76 10.28 20.46 6.74
CA LEU A 76 10.99 21.70 6.43
C LEU A 76 12.14 21.96 7.42
N VAL A 77 11.88 21.81 8.72
CA VAL A 77 12.91 21.96 9.76
C VAL A 77 14.04 20.95 9.55
N SER A 78 13.71 19.69 9.24
CA SER A 78 14.69 18.61 9.04
C SER A 78 15.67 18.92 7.89
N TYR A 79 15.16 19.48 6.78
CA TYR A 79 15.98 19.96 5.67
C TYR A 79 16.92 21.10 6.09
N LEU A 80 16.40 22.10 6.82
CA LEU A 80 17.15 23.32 7.18
C LEU A 80 18.33 23.06 8.13
N ILE A 81 18.34 21.94 8.86
CA ILE A 81 19.44 21.58 9.78
C ILE A 81 20.79 21.55 9.05
N TRP A 82 20.87 20.93 7.88
CA TRP A 82 22.15 20.67 7.23
C TRP A 82 22.83 21.93 6.66
N PRO A 83 22.14 22.81 5.90
CA PRO A 83 22.69 24.11 5.52
C PRO A 83 23.17 24.94 6.72
N MET A 84 22.46 24.86 7.85
CA MET A 84 22.84 25.58 9.07
C MET A 84 24.12 25.02 9.70
N ILE A 85 24.29 23.70 9.75
CA ILE A 85 25.56 23.07 10.20
C ILE A 85 26.73 23.51 9.31
N ILE A 86 26.53 23.59 7.99
CA ILE A 86 27.56 24.01 7.05
C ILE A 86 27.90 25.51 7.22
N LEU A 87 26.89 26.36 7.44
CA LEU A 87 27.11 27.78 7.75
C LEU A 87 27.92 27.96 9.04
N LEU A 88 27.57 27.24 10.11
CA LEU A 88 28.31 27.24 11.37
C LEU A 88 29.76 26.78 11.16
N SER A 89 29.97 25.75 10.34
CA SER A 89 31.30 25.28 9.96
C SER A 89 32.10 26.37 9.24
N GLY A 90 31.46 27.14 8.34
CA GLY A 90 32.06 28.30 7.68
C GLY A 90 32.48 29.41 8.65
N ILE A 91 31.63 29.72 9.66
CA ILE A 91 31.94 30.69 10.71
C ILE A 91 33.17 30.24 11.54
N ILE A 92 33.22 28.97 11.94
CA ILE A 92 34.34 28.39 12.69
C ILE A 92 35.64 28.48 11.87
N LEU A 93 35.58 28.11 10.58
CA LEU A 93 36.72 28.20 9.67
C LEU A 93 37.20 29.64 9.48
N ALA A 94 36.28 30.59 9.32
CA ALA A 94 36.59 32.00 9.18
C ALA A 94 37.30 32.55 10.41
N ARG A 95 36.83 32.21 11.61
CA ARG A 95 37.48 32.60 12.88
C ARG A 95 38.87 31.97 13.01
N ARG A 96 39.00 30.66 12.78
CA ARG A 96 40.27 29.93 12.93
C ARG A 96 41.34 30.38 11.94
N ALA A 97 40.94 30.73 10.72
CA ALA A 97 41.85 31.20 9.67
C ALA A 97 42.01 32.73 9.65
N SER A 98 41.36 33.45 10.58
CA SER A 98 41.29 34.93 10.59
C SER A 98 40.91 35.52 9.22
N ASN A 99 40.01 34.85 8.50
CA ASN A 99 39.58 35.24 7.15
C ASN A 99 38.06 35.19 7.04
N GLN A 100 37.43 36.37 7.17
CA GLN A 100 35.97 36.54 7.13
C GLN A 100 35.34 36.10 5.80
N THR A 101 36.11 36.04 4.72
CA THR A 101 35.59 35.57 3.42
C THR A 101 35.13 34.11 3.44
N LEU A 102 35.64 33.31 4.37
CA LEU A 102 35.32 31.89 4.48
C LEU A 102 33.93 31.61 5.08
N VAL A 103 33.28 32.60 5.70
CA VAL A 103 31.99 32.40 6.39
C VAL A 103 30.97 31.73 5.46
N PHE A 104 30.84 32.25 4.24
CA PHE A 104 29.84 31.78 3.28
C PHE A 104 30.38 30.76 2.26
N VAL A 105 31.69 30.53 2.19
CA VAL A 105 32.29 29.64 1.16
C VAL A 105 31.69 28.23 1.22
N PRO A 106 31.69 27.52 2.37
CA PRO A 106 31.21 26.15 2.40
C PRO A 106 29.71 26.05 2.09
N VAL A 107 28.91 26.94 2.69
CA VAL A 107 27.45 26.89 2.57
C VAL A 107 26.99 27.29 1.17
N VAL A 108 27.62 28.27 0.51
CA VAL A 108 27.28 28.63 -0.87
C VAL A 108 27.61 27.48 -1.83
N LEU A 109 28.78 26.86 -1.70
CA LEU A 109 29.15 25.72 -2.55
C LEU A 109 28.18 24.54 -2.36
N TRP A 110 27.77 24.28 -1.13
CA TRP A 110 26.83 23.22 -0.82
C TRP A 110 25.41 23.53 -1.33
N LEU A 111 24.87 24.72 -1.04
CA LEU A 111 23.52 25.13 -1.46
C LEU A 111 23.36 25.13 -2.98
N VAL A 112 24.41 25.52 -3.72
CA VAL A 112 24.40 25.43 -5.19
C VAL A 112 24.33 23.97 -5.65
N ALA A 113 25.13 23.08 -5.05
CA ALA A 113 25.13 21.66 -5.40
C ALA A 113 23.76 21.03 -5.11
N ASP A 114 23.20 21.37 -3.95
CA ASP A 114 21.90 20.91 -3.49
C ASP A 114 20.78 21.39 -4.42
N THR A 115 20.80 22.67 -4.81
CA THR A 115 19.85 23.22 -5.79
C THR A 115 19.91 22.46 -7.11
N LEU A 116 21.11 22.22 -7.65
CA LEU A 116 21.28 21.49 -8.91
C LEU A 116 20.78 20.04 -8.80
N SER A 117 21.06 19.38 -7.67
CA SER A 117 20.60 18.01 -7.40
C SER A 117 19.09 17.93 -7.28
N ALA A 118 18.46 18.83 -6.50
CA ALA A 118 17.01 18.86 -6.31
C ALA A 118 16.25 19.21 -7.59
N LEU A 119 16.79 20.09 -8.44
CA LEU A 119 16.22 20.38 -9.76
C LEU A 119 16.34 19.17 -10.70
N LEU A 120 17.45 18.44 -10.68
CA LEU A 120 17.60 17.20 -11.43
C LEU A 120 16.61 16.14 -10.96
N GLN A 121 16.46 15.97 -9.65
CA GLN A 121 15.46 15.07 -9.05
C GLN A 121 14.03 15.47 -9.44
N SER A 122 13.70 16.76 -9.39
CA SER A 122 12.41 17.28 -9.82
C SER A 122 12.13 16.98 -11.30
N LEU A 123 13.13 17.14 -12.17
CA LEU A 123 12.99 16.86 -13.60
C LEU A 123 12.76 15.36 -13.86
N VAL A 124 13.50 14.49 -13.17
CA VAL A 124 13.32 13.03 -13.27
C VAL A 124 11.96 12.63 -12.74
N GLN A 125 11.54 13.14 -11.59
CA GLN A 125 10.21 12.87 -11.02
C GLN A 125 9.09 13.32 -11.95
N PHE A 126 9.23 14.49 -12.57
CA PHE A 126 8.30 15.00 -13.56
C PHE A 126 8.17 14.04 -14.75
N PHE A 127 9.28 13.61 -15.36
CA PHE A 127 9.22 12.66 -16.47
C PHE A 127 8.70 11.28 -16.07
N GLY A 128 9.02 10.82 -14.85
CA GLY A 128 8.48 9.59 -14.28
C GLY A 128 6.96 9.63 -14.14
N SER A 129 6.40 10.78 -13.73
CA SER A 129 4.94 10.94 -13.59
C SER A 129 4.18 10.83 -14.91
N TYR A 130 4.83 11.10 -16.04
CA TYR A 130 4.26 10.92 -17.38
C TYR A 130 4.62 9.57 -18.02
N GLY A 131 5.37 8.69 -17.32
CA GLY A 131 5.82 7.41 -17.85
C GLY A 131 6.84 7.54 -18.98
N TRP A 132 7.59 8.64 -19.06
CA TRP A 132 8.60 8.88 -20.12
C TRP A 132 9.96 8.26 -19.81
N LEU A 133 10.15 7.75 -18.60
CA LEU A 133 11.39 7.10 -18.18
C LEU A 133 11.37 5.61 -18.55
N PRO A 134 12.49 5.05 -19.06
CA PRO A 134 12.60 3.61 -19.28
C PRO A 134 12.45 2.81 -17.97
N GLU A 135 11.79 1.64 -18.02
CA GLU A 135 11.54 0.80 -16.84
C GLU A 135 12.80 0.45 -16.03
N TRP A 136 13.91 0.15 -16.71
CA TRP A 136 15.19 -0.16 -16.06
C TRP A 136 15.71 0.99 -15.18
N SER A 137 15.28 2.23 -15.44
CA SER A 137 15.77 3.40 -14.71
C SER A 137 15.23 3.45 -13.27
N TYR A 138 13.99 3.00 -13.02
CA TYR A 138 13.36 3.07 -11.69
C TYR A 138 14.13 2.28 -10.63
N SER A 139 14.78 1.18 -11.01
CA SER A 139 15.63 0.39 -10.10
C SER A 139 16.93 1.11 -9.73
N PHE A 140 17.46 1.98 -10.60
CA PHE A 140 18.75 2.65 -10.43
C PHE A 140 18.64 4.06 -9.84
N LEU A 141 17.55 4.79 -10.13
CA LEU A 141 17.37 6.18 -9.73
C LEU A 141 17.51 6.42 -8.21
N PRO A 142 16.92 5.59 -7.30
CA PRO A 142 17.10 5.77 -5.87
C PRO A 142 18.57 5.69 -5.44
N ILE A 143 19.33 4.75 -6.02
CA ILE A 143 20.77 4.58 -5.73
C ILE A 143 21.56 5.78 -6.24
N LEU A 144 21.28 6.23 -7.47
CA LEU A 144 21.92 7.39 -8.06
C LEU A 144 21.75 8.63 -7.18
N PHE A 145 20.51 8.93 -6.78
CA PHE A 145 20.23 10.13 -5.98
C PHE A 145 20.77 10.04 -4.56
N LEU A 146 20.78 8.86 -3.95
CA LEU A 146 21.49 8.65 -2.68
C LEU A 146 22.99 8.96 -2.83
N VAL A 147 23.62 8.46 -3.90
CA VAL A 147 25.04 8.72 -4.17
C VAL A 147 25.30 10.21 -4.40
N LEU A 148 24.47 10.89 -5.21
CA LEU A 148 24.60 12.33 -5.46
C LEU A 148 24.42 13.15 -4.17
N PHE A 149 23.45 12.79 -3.34
CA PHE A 149 23.20 13.40 -2.04
C PHE A 149 24.41 13.25 -1.08
N LEU A 150 25.01 12.07 -1.01
CA LEU A 150 26.23 11.88 -0.22
C LEU A 150 27.42 12.65 -0.84
N TRP A 151 27.55 12.59 -2.16
CA TRP A 151 28.70 13.10 -2.89
C TRP A 151 28.90 14.61 -2.72
N GLN A 152 27.85 15.42 -2.72
CA GLN A 152 27.99 16.88 -2.58
C GLN A 152 28.73 17.29 -1.29
N THR A 153 28.39 16.63 -0.18
CA THR A 153 29.03 16.90 1.12
C THR A 153 30.42 16.28 1.17
N LEU A 154 30.61 15.07 0.65
CA LEU A 154 31.92 14.43 0.60
C LEU A 154 32.91 15.22 -0.27
N ALA A 155 32.46 15.76 -1.40
CA ALA A 155 33.23 16.61 -2.28
C ALA A 155 33.65 17.91 -1.60
N LEU A 156 32.75 18.53 -0.83
CA LEU A 156 33.04 19.70 0.00
C LEU A 156 34.14 19.39 1.03
N LEU A 157 33.94 18.35 1.85
CA LEU A 157 34.92 17.90 2.84
C LEU A 157 36.26 17.51 2.19
N TRP A 158 36.20 16.90 1.01
CA TRP A 158 37.36 16.51 0.22
C TRP A 158 38.20 17.71 -0.21
N ILE A 159 37.61 18.78 -0.76
CA ILE A 159 38.39 19.95 -1.20
C ILE A 159 38.94 20.75 -0.01
N PHE A 160 38.20 20.84 1.11
CA PHE A 160 38.64 21.53 2.31
C PHE A 160 39.77 20.76 3.02
N SER A 161 39.67 19.43 3.14
CA SER A 161 40.73 18.60 3.71
C SER A 161 42.04 18.69 2.92
N ARG A 162 41.99 18.70 1.58
CA ARG A 162 43.19 18.94 0.75
C ARG A 162 43.77 20.31 0.98
N ARG A 163 42.92 21.33 1.12
CA ARG A 163 43.36 22.72 1.29
C ARG A 163 43.99 22.96 2.66
N LEU A 164 43.45 22.31 3.69
CA LEU A 164 43.97 22.30 5.06
C LEU A 164 45.16 21.37 5.25
N ARG A 165 45.50 20.54 4.25
CA ARG A 165 46.57 19.52 4.30
C ARG A 165 46.37 18.53 5.46
N ILE A 166 45.12 18.14 5.70
CA ILE A 166 44.77 17.12 6.68
C ILE A 166 45.44 15.79 6.27
N PRO A 167 46.05 15.03 7.21
CA PRO A 167 46.61 13.71 6.93
C PRO A 167 45.57 12.78 6.29
N TRP A 168 46.03 11.84 5.45
CA TRP A 168 45.13 10.97 4.67
C TRP A 168 44.23 10.09 5.55
N TRP A 169 44.67 9.68 6.74
CA TRP A 169 43.90 8.83 7.65
C TRP A 169 42.79 9.61 8.37
N GLU A 170 43.07 10.81 8.91
CA GLU A 170 42.05 11.69 9.50
C GLU A 170 40.96 12.01 8.47
N ARG A 171 41.38 12.23 7.23
CA ARG A 171 40.47 12.47 6.13
C ARG A 171 39.55 11.28 5.85
N ILE A 172 40.08 10.05 5.85
CA ILE A 172 39.24 8.86 5.69
C ILE A 172 38.23 8.77 6.84
N ILE A 173 38.66 8.99 8.08
CA ILE A 173 37.77 8.98 9.25
C ILE A 173 36.64 10.02 9.10
N ILE A 174 36.98 11.25 8.70
CA ILE A 174 36.00 12.32 8.47
C ILE A 174 35.00 11.93 7.38
N LEU A 175 35.47 11.35 6.26
CA LEU A 175 34.60 10.96 5.15
C LEU A 175 33.69 9.78 5.54
N VAL A 176 34.20 8.77 6.22
CA VAL A 176 33.40 7.64 6.72
C VAL A 176 32.37 8.10 7.74
N GLY A 177 32.78 8.95 8.70
CA GLY A 177 31.86 9.55 9.66
C GLY A 177 30.78 10.40 9.00
N ALA A 178 31.14 11.17 7.95
CA ALA A 178 30.18 11.95 7.17
C ALA A 178 29.19 11.06 6.42
N VAL A 179 29.63 9.96 5.80
CA VAL A 179 28.73 8.99 5.17
C VAL A 179 27.73 8.45 6.20
N ALA A 180 28.21 7.95 7.34
CA ALA A 180 27.34 7.39 8.38
C ALA A 180 26.29 8.41 8.86
N LEU A 181 26.74 9.64 9.17
CA LEU A 181 25.85 10.71 9.64
C LEU A 181 24.83 11.12 8.57
N LEU A 182 25.26 11.30 7.32
CA LEU A 182 24.39 11.68 6.22
C LEU A 182 23.38 10.58 5.88
N THR A 183 23.74 9.30 5.98
CA THR A 183 22.79 8.20 5.78
C THR A 183 21.70 8.19 6.86
N ILE A 184 22.05 8.44 8.12
CA ILE A 184 21.07 8.55 9.22
C ILE A 184 20.17 9.77 9.01
N TRP A 185 20.75 10.90 8.62
CA TRP A 185 20.00 12.12 8.32
C TRP A 185 19.05 11.92 7.13
N GLN A 186 19.51 11.27 6.05
CA GLN A 186 18.69 11.00 4.87
C GLN A 186 17.49 10.11 5.20
N ARG A 187 17.66 9.12 6.07
CA ARG A 187 16.53 8.30 6.57
C ARG A 187 15.52 9.15 7.34
N ASN A 188 15.99 10.01 8.24
CA ASN A 188 15.10 10.93 8.97
C ASN A 188 14.32 11.87 8.04
N VAL A 189 14.98 12.44 7.03
CA VAL A 189 14.32 13.31 6.04
C VAL A 189 13.31 12.52 5.19
N ALA A 190 13.61 11.26 4.86
CA ALA A 190 12.68 10.38 4.16
C ALA A 190 11.45 10.00 5.01
N ASP A 191 11.61 9.83 6.32
CA ASP A 191 10.50 9.54 7.25
C ASP A 191 9.62 10.78 7.55
N GLN A 192 10.21 11.97 7.40
CA GLN A 192 9.57 13.26 7.62
C GLN A 192 9.76 14.18 6.40
N PRO A 193 9.15 13.87 5.25
CA PRO A 193 9.22 14.72 4.07
C PRO A 193 8.48 16.05 4.30
N ILE A 194 8.78 17.07 3.49
CA ILE A 194 8.15 18.41 3.56
C ILE A 194 6.65 18.33 3.25
N PHE A 195 6.25 17.41 2.39
CA PHE A 195 4.85 17.06 2.15
C PHE A 195 4.60 15.62 2.60
N LYS A 196 3.67 15.43 3.53
CA LYS A 196 3.38 14.13 4.15
C LYS A 196 1.88 13.91 4.22
N GLN A 197 1.42 12.71 3.86
CA GLN A 197 0.05 12.31 4.17
C GLN A 197 -0.10 12.10 5.68
N ILE A 198 -1.12 12.71 6.27
CA ILE A 198 -1.56 12.36 7.61
C ILE A 198 -2.49 11.17 7.42
N PRO A 199 -2.12 9.95 7.87
CA PRO A 199 -3.04 8.83 7.79
C PRO A 199 -4.26 9.17 8.65
N VAL A 200 -5.45 9.24 8.03
CA VAL A 200 -6.70 9.32 8.78
C VAL A 200 -6.90 7.96 9.41
N GLU A 201 -6.53 7.82 10.68
CA GLU A 201 -6.78 6.58 11.40
C GLU A 201 -8.30 6.40 11.54
N PRO A 202 -8.83 5.21 11.20
CA PRO A 202 -10.26 4.95 11.36
C PRO A 202 -10.61 4.95 12.85
N VAL A 203 -11.71 5.61 13.19
CA VAL A 203 -12.21 5.71 14.57
C VAL A 203 -13.36 4.72 14.73
N LEU A 204 -13.18 3.70 15.57
CA LEU A 204 -14.26 2.79 15.95
C LEU A 204 -15.21 3.48 16.92
N GLU A 205 -16.45 3.68 16.49
CA GLU A 205 -17.49 4.22 17.36
C GLU A 205 -17.85 3.22 18.47
N GLU A 206 -18.17 3.72 19.67
CA GLU A 206 -18.55 2.88 20.81
C GLU A 206 -19.77 1.99 20.49
N ALA A 207 -20.74 2.52 19.74
CA ALA A 207 -21.92 1.78 19.30
C ALA A 207 -21.53 0.53 18.50
N ALA A 208 -20.59 0.68 17.56
CA ALA A 208 -20.09 -0.43 16.76
C ALA A 208 -19.42 -1.51 17.62
N LEU A 209 -18.62 -1.12 18.62
CA LEU A 209 -17.98 -2.07 19.53
C LEU A 209 -19.00 -2.97 20.26
N TYR A 210 -20.07 -2.37 20.81
CA TYR A 210 -21.09 -3.12 21.54
C TYR A 210 -22.05 -3.90 20.63
N GLU A 211 -22.12 -3.54 19.35
CA GLU A 211 -22.97 -4.21 18.38
C GLU A 211 -22.38 -5.54 17.88
N GLN A 212 -21.05 -5.66 17.88
CA GLN A 212 -20.34 -6.83 17.34
C GLN A 212 -20.73 -8.19 17.95
N PRO A 213 -20.88 -8.35 19.29
CA PRO A 213 -21.38 -9.61 19.86
C PRO A 213 -22.78 -9.99 19.35
N ARG A 214 -23.67 -9.00 19.15
CA ARG A 214 -25.03 -9.21 18.66
C ARG A 214 -25.01 -9.64 17.19
N LEU A 215 -24.25 -8.94 16.33
CA LEU A 215 -24.08 -9.26 14.92
C LEU A 215 -23.52 -10.67 14.72
N LEU A 216 -22.46 -11.02 15.45
CA LEU A 216 -21.88 -12.36 15.36
C LEU A 216 -22.87 -13.42 15.83
N GLN A 217 -23.57 -13.21 16.95
CA GLN A 217 -24.54 -14.21 17.42
C GLN A 217 -25.71 -14.37 16.45
N GLN A 218 -26.19 -13.28 15.84
CA GLN A 218 -27.22 -13.33 14.82
C GLN A 218 -26.76 -14.12 13.59
N ALA A 219 -25.56 -13.83 13.08
CA ALA A 219 -24.99 -14.52 11.92
C ALA A 219 -24.72 -16.02 12.19
N LEU A 220 -24.33 -16.38 13.42
CA LEU A 220 -24.18 -17.79 13.80
C LEU A 220 -25.55 -18.49 13.89
N ASN A 221 -26.57 -17.81 14.41
CA ASN A 221 -27.91 -18.39 14.56
C ASN A 221 -28.67 -18.56 13.24
N SER A 222 -28.28 -17.85 12.19
CA SER A 222 -28.88 -17.97 10.85
C SER A 222 -28.35 -19.17 10.04
N ILE A 223 -27.47 -19.98 10.62
CA ILE A 223 -26.94 -21.19 9.98
C ILE A 223 -27.85 -22.36 10.36
N ASP A 224 -28.63 -22.81 9.39
CA ASP A 224 -29.55 -23.93 9.47
C ASP A 224 -28.81 -25.28 9.55
N PRO A 225 -29.42 -26.32 10.14
CA PRO A 225 -28.86 -27.67 10.14
C PRO A 225 -28.88 -28.32 8.75
N SER A 226 -28.10 -29.39 8.60
CA SER A 226 -28.10 -30.29 7.44
C SER A 226 -29.45 -30.96 7.26
N ILE A 227 -29.79 -31.27 6.01
CA ILE A 227 -30.98 -32.05 5.65
C ILE A 227 -30.56 -33.49 5.33
N ASP A 228 -30.96 -34.41 6.21
CA ASP A 228 -30.64 -35.83 6.08
C ASP A 228 -30.89 -36.39 4.65
N GLY A 229 -29.85 -37.00 4.07
CA GLY A 229 -29.92 -37.66 2.76
C GLY A 229 -29.83 -36.70 1.58
N LYS A 230 -29.49 -35.44 1.81
CA LYS A 230 -29.17 -34.44 0.80
C LYS A 230 -27.83 -33.80 1.15
N THR A 231 -26.89 -33.79 0.19
CA THR A 231 -25.66 -33.01 0.35
C THR A 231 -26.00 -31.52 0.37
N ASP A 232 -25.78 -30.90 1.52
CA ASP A 232 -25.82 -29.45 1.68
C ASP A 232 -24.40 -28.86 1.60
N TRP A 233 -24.35 -27.64 1.07
CA TRP A 233 -23.13 -26.86 0.97
C TRP A 233 -23.21 -25.70 1.95
N TYR A 234 -22.21 -25.60 2.82
CA TYR A 234 -22.06 -24.49 3.74
C TYR A 234 -21.05 -23.52 3.19
N PHE A 235 -21.37 -22.23 3.18
CA PHE A 235 -20.47 -21.19 2.72
C PHE A 235 -19.92 -20.41 3.90
N MET A 236 -18.61 -20.21 3.94
CA MET A 236 -17.97 -19.25 4.82
C MET A 236 -17.05 -18.33 4.04
N GLY A 237 -17.32 -17.02 4.11
CA GLY A 237 -16.52 -15.98 3.50
C GLY A 237 -15.82 -15.12 4.54
N VAL A 238 -14.53 -14.85 4.35
CA VAL A 238 -13.73 -14.01 5.25
C VAL A 238 -13.03 -12.90 4.47
N ALA A 239 -13.40 -11.65 4.72
CA ALA A 239 -12.66 -10.48 4.22
C ALA A 239 -11.71 -9.99 5.31
N GLY A 240 -10.40 -10.16 5.11
CA GLY A 240 -9.41 -10.02 6.18
C GLY A 240 -8.90 -8.59 6.41
N PHE A 241 -8.97 -7.70 5.42
CA PHE A 241 -8.29 -6.40 5.48
C PHE A 241 -9.23 -5.22 5.25
N SER A 242 -9.31 -4.31 6.22
CA SER A 242 -10.26 -3.19 6.21
C SER A 242 -9.85 -1.98 5.39
N GLY A 243 -8.55 -1.83 5.10
CA GLY A 243 -8.03 -0.67 4.38
C GLY A 243 -8.41 -0.63 2.90
N GLN A 244 -9.01 -1.71 2.37
CA GLN A 244 -9.46 -1.78 0.99
C GLN A 244 -10.86 -2.39 0.84
N ASN A 245 -11.73 -1.74 0.05
CA ASN A 245 -13.12 -2.18 -0.13
C ASN A 245 -13.28 -3.48 -0.94
N VAL A 246 -12.31 -3.81 -1.80
CA VAL A 246 -12.36 -4.99 -2.68
C VAL A 246 -12.56 -6.30 -1.94
N PHE A 247 -11.92 -6.48 -0.78
CA PHE A 247 -12.02 -7.74 -0.02
C PHE A 247 -13.45 -7.96 0.51
N ARG A 248 -14.07 -6.92 1.06
CA ARG A 248 -15.49 -6.95 1.44
C ARG A 248 -16.39 -7.18 0.23
N SER A 249 -16.17 -6.45 -0.85
CA SER A 249 -16.98 -6.53 -2.07
C SER A 249 -16.94 -7.94 -2.67
N GLU A 250 -15.74 -8.52 -2.76
CA GLU A 250 -15.52 -9.87 -3.27
C GLU A 250 -16.28 -10.90 -2.44
N ILE A 251 -16.06 -10.93 -1.12
CA ILE A 251 -16.72 -11.90 -0.24
C ILE A 251 -18.24 -11.78 -0.29
N ASN A 252 -18.79 -10.57 -0.31
CA ASN A 252 -20.24 -10.38 -0.38
C ASN A 252 -20.83 -10.81 -1.72
N LYS A 253 -20.14 -10.56 -2.84
CA LYS A 253 -20.55 -11.05 -4.17
C LYS A 253 -20.43 -12.56 -4.29
N VAL A 254 -19.41 -13.16 -3.68
CA VAL A 254 -19.26 -14.61 -3.65
C VAL A 254 -20.36 -15.23 -2.80
N ARG A 255 -20.67 -14.68 -1.62
CA ARG A 255 -21.82 -15.13 -0.81
C ARG A 255 -23.11 -15.08 -1.61
N GLU A 256 -23.41 -13.97 -2.27
CA GLU A 256 -24.60 -13.82 -3.11
C GLU A 256 -24.64 -14.88 -4.23
N LEU A 257 -23.52 -15.11 -4.91
CA LEU A 257 -23.41 -16.16 -5.92
C LEU A 257 -23.73 -17.54 -5.33
N PHE A 258 -23.20 -17.85 -4.14
CA PHE A 258 -23.41 -19.12 -3.49
C PHE A 258 -24.86 -19.29 -3.00
N ASP A 259 -25.45 -18.26 -2.41
CA ASP A 259 -26.83 -18.29 -1.92
C ASP A 259 -27.82 -18.50 -3.07
N VAL A 260 -27.66 -17.75 -4.17
CA VAL A 260 -28.63 -17.76 -5.27
C VAL A 260 -28.42 -18.95 -6.20
N ARG A 261 -27.16 -19.26 -6.57
CA ARG A 261 -26.87 -20.26 -7.60
C ARG A 261 -26.54 -21.63 -7.02
N PHE A 262 -25.84 -21.64 -5.89
CA PHE A 262 -25.31 -22.85 -5.29
C PHE A 262 -26.09 -23.33 -4.06
N GLY A 263 -27.22 -22.67 -3.77
CA GLY A 263 -28.23 -23.15 -2.84
C GLY A 263 -27.79 -23.15 -1.39
N THR A 264 -26.85 -22.28 -1.01
CA THR A 264 -26.35 -22.13 0.36
C THR A 264 -27.17 -21.14 1.18
N SER A 265 -28.34 -20.70 0.69
CA SER A 265 -29.23 -19.82 1.44
C SER A 265 -29.65 -20.51 2.74
N GLY A 266 -29.36 -19.88 3.88
CA GLY A 266 -29.56 -20.48 5.21
C GLY A 266 -28.34 -21.23 5.74
N HIS A 267 -27.30 -21.42 4.92
CA HIS A 267 -26.05 -22.13 5.26
C HIS A 267 -24.79 -21.27 5.05
N SER A 268 -24.96 -19.95 4.95
CA SER A 268 -23.89 -18.98 4.65
C SER A 268 -23.49 -18.10 5.84
N LEU A 269 -22.19 -17.88 6.02
CA LEU A 269 -21.62 -16.95 6.99
C LEU A 269 -20.57 -16.06 6.33
N SER A 270 -20.71 -14.74 6.44
CA SER A 270 -19.66 -13.77 6.09
C SER A 270 -19.09 -13.12 7.34
N LEU A 271 -17.77 -13.02 7.43
CA LEU A 271 -17.04 -12.25 8.43
C LEU A 271 -16.19 -11.19 7.71
N ILE A 272 -16.35 -9.92 8.06
CA ILE A 272 -15.87 -8.81 7.24
C ILE A 272 -15.07 -7.80 8.07
N ASN A 273 -13.82 -7.56 7.67
CA ASN A 273 -13.06 -6.40 8.09
C ASN A 273 -13.22 -5.28 7.07
N ASN A 274 -13.99 -4.25 7.43
CA ASN A 274 -14.15 -3.03 6.65
C ASN A 274 -14.67 -1.91 7.56
N THR A 275 -14.12 -0.70 7.43
CA THR A 275 -14.47 0.44 8.29
C THR A 275 -15.92 0.89 8.14
N TYR A 276 -16.57 0.55 7.02
CA TYR A 276 -17.95 0.93 6.73
C TYR A 276 -18.99 -0.15 7.08
N SER A 277 -18.57 -1.30 7.62
CA SER A 277 -19.48 -2.43 7.90
C SER A 277 -19.62 -2.78 9.38
N TRP A 278 -19.03 -2.00 10.29
CA TRP A 278 -18.99 -2.37 11.72
C TRP A 278 -20.35 -2.39 12.42
N MET A 279 -21.39 -1.81 11.82
CA MET A 279 -22.76 -1.85 12.33
C MET A 279 -23.61 -2.94 11.67
N ASP A 280 -23.14 -3.53 10.57
CA ASP A 280 -23.97 -4.38 9.71
C ASP A 280 -23.43 -5.82 9.62
N GLU A 281 -22.11 -6.00 9.73
CA GLU A 281 -21.43 -7.27 9.48
C GLU A 281 -20.46 -7.60 10.63
N PRO A 282 -20.38 -8.87 11.06
CA PRO A 282 -19.47 -9.28 12.11
C PRO A 282 -18.01 -9.21 11.64
N ILE A 283 -17.14 -8.65 12.47
CA ILE A 283 -15.70 -8.47 12.19
C ILE A 283 -15.00 -9.84 12.07
N ALA A 284 -14.09 -9.95 11.11
CA ALA A 284 -13.23 -11.12 10.91
C ALA A 284 -12.03 -11.10 11.86
N THR A 285 -12.07 -11.96 12.87
CA THR A 285 -11.00 -12.23 13.83
C THR A 285 -10.78 -13.74 13.92
N LYS A 286 -9.63 -14.20 14.39
CA LYS A 286 -9.43 -15.64 14.71
C LYS A 286 -10.57 -16.19 15.58
N THR A 287 -11.05 -15.40 16.54
CA THR A 287 -12.16 -15.78 17.42
C THR A 287 -13.49 -15.96 16.67
N SER A 288 -13.89 -14.99 15.85
CA SER A 288 -15.16 -15.09 15.09
C SER A 288 -15.07 -16.17 14.01
N ILE A 289 -13.91 -16.34 13.38
CA ILE A 289 -13.65 -17.42 12.41
C ILE A 289 -13.82 -18.79 13.07
N LEU A 290 -13.15 -19.03 14.21
CA LEU A 290 -13.26 -20.29 14.93
C LEU A 290 -14.70 -20.57 15.39
N ARG A 291 -15.42 -19.55 15.87
CA ARG A 291 -16.84 -19.70 16.26
C ARG A 291 -17.73 -20.03 15.06
N GLY A 292 -17.47 -19.40 13.91
CA GLY A 292 -18.14 -19.68 12.65
C GLY A 292 -17.94 -21.12 12.20
N LEU A 293 -16.68 -21.56 12.10
CA LEU A 293 -16.32 -22.93 11.74
C LEU A 293 -16.95 -23.95 12.68
N LYS A 294 -16.91 -23.72 14.01
CA LYS A 294 -17.55 -24.61 14.98
C LYS A 294 -19.06 -24.69 14.80
N LYS A 295 -19.74 -23.57 14.57
CA LYS A 295 -21.19 -23.56 14.35
C LYS A 295 -21.55 -24.29 13.05
N ILE A 296 -20.81 -24.07 11.97
CA ILE A 296 -20.99 -24.79 10.70
C ILE A 296 -20.77 -26.29 10.90
N GLY A 297 -19.64 -26.70 11.49
CA GLY A 297 -19.36 -28.11 11.75
C GLY A 297 -20.39 -28.80 12.64
N GLN A 298 -21.05 -28.07 13.55
CA GLN A 298 -22.18 -28.58 14.34
C GLN A 298 -23.48 -28.74 13.54
N GLN A 299 -23.67 -27.96 12.48
CA GLN A 299 -24.85 -28.07 11.61
C GLN A 299 -24.68 -29.11 10.51
N MET A 300 -23.44 -29.32 10.05
CA MET A 300 -23.10 -30.26 8.99
C MET A 300 -23.30 -31.72 9.41
N ASN A 301 -23.78 -32.53 8.47
CA ASN A 301 -23.53 -33.95 8.46
C ASN A 301 -22.15 -34.22 7.83
N ALA A 302 -21.17 -34.60 8.65
CA ALA A 302 -19.78 -34.75 8.21
C ALA A 302 -19.56 -35.83 7.12
N ASP A 303 -20.53 -36.72 6.90
CA ASP A 303 -20.43 -37.76 5.86
C ASP A 303 -20.88 -37.27 4.48
N GLU A 304 -21.83 -36.33 4.40
CA GLU A 304 -22.47 -35.94 3.13
C GLU A 304 -22.36 -34.44 2.79
N ASP A 305 -22.06 -33.57 3.74
CA ASP A 305 -22.00 -32.12 3.53
C ASP A 305 -20.58 -31.59 3.28
N VAL A 306 -20.51 -30.44 2.61
CA VAL A 306 -19.24 -29.81 2.23
C VAL A 306 -19.18 -28.35 2.69
N LEU A 307 -18.07 -27.97 3.31
CA LEU A 307 -17.73 -26.56 3.55
C LEU A 307 -17.06 -25.97 2.31
N PHE A 308 -17.55 -24.85 1.82
CA PHE A 308 -16.85 -23.94 0.93
C PHE A 308 -16.36 -22.72 1.72
N LEU A 309 -15.05 -22.65 1.99
CA LEU A 309 -14.41 -21.56 2.71
C LEU A 309 -13.62 -20.70 1.73
N THR A 310 -13.86 -19.39 1.71
CA THR A 310 -13.07 -18.43 0.94
C THR A 310 -12.51 -17.33 1.84
N LEU A 311 -11.22 -17.06 1.71
CA LEU A 311 -10.54 -15.96 2.40
C LEU A 311 -9.99 -14.99 1.36
N SER A 312 -10.29 -13.70 1.53
CA SER A 312 -9.83 -12.62 0.65
C SER A 312 -9.17 -11.53 1.49
N SER A 313 -7.86 -11.32 1.30
CA SER A 313 -7.06 -10.36 2.07
C SER A 313 -5.69 -10.12 1.44
N HIS A 314 -4.88 -9.27 2.07
CA HIS A 314 -3.44 -9.33 1.88
C HIS A 314 -2.83 -10.59 2.52
N GLY A 315 -1.66 -10.99 2.04
CA GLY A 315 -0.97 -12.18 2.52
C GLY A 315 0.54 -12.06 2.42
N ASN A 316 1.20 -12.95 3.15
CA ASN A 316 2.62 -13.24 3.10
C ASN A 316 2.78 -14.77 3.19
N GLU A 317 4.01 -15.28 3.12
CA GLU A 317 4.29 -16.70 3.31
C GLU A 317 3.67 -17.20 4.64
N ASP A 318 2.84 -18.23 4.55
CA ASP A 318 2.05 -18.88 5.60
C ASP A 318 1.10 -17.97 6.41
N ILE A 319 0.87 -16.73 5.96
CA ILE A 319 0.08 -15.74 6.68
C ILE A 319 -0.95 -15.05 5.78
N VAL A 320 -2.21 -15.07 6.18
CA VAL A 320 -3.27 -14.18 5.69
C VAL A 320 -3.47 -13.06 6.71
N GLN A 321 -3.41 -11.82 6.23
CA GLN A 321 -3.53 -10.67 7.11
C GLN A 321 -4.97 -10.51 7.62
N LEU A 322 -5.12 -10.33 8.92
CA LEU A 322 -6.35 -9.83 9.54
C LEU A 322 -6.05 -8.44 10.09
N ALA A 323 -6.64 -7.41 9.49
CA ALA A 323 -6.45 -6.03 9.92
C ALA A 323 -7.78 -5.27 9.89
N ASN A 324 -8.12 -4.68 11.03
CA ASN A 324 -9.28 -3.81 11.16
C ASN A 324 -9.00 -2.69 12.18
N PRO A 325 -8.08 -1.74 11.88
CA PRO A 325 -7.78 -0.65 12.80
C PRO A 325 -9.06 0.11 13.21
N PRO A 326 -9.14 0.59 14.47
CA PRO A 326 -8.09 0.62 15.48
C PRO A 326 -7.97 -0.66 16.32
N ILE A 327 -8.69 -1.73 15.97
CA ILE A 327 -8.64 -3.00 16.72
C ILE A 327 -7.33 -3.73 16.40
N THR A 328 -6.53 -3.99 17.44
CA THR A 328 -5.34 -4.84 17.33
C THR A 328 -5.78 -6.31 17.29
N MET A 329 -5.31 -7.06 16.30
CA MET A 329 -5.65 -8.47 16.12
C MET A 329 -4.49 -9.26 15.52
N ASP A 330 -4.49 -10.56 15.80
CA ASP A 330 -3.52 -11.49 15.23
C ASP A 330 -3.91 -11.86 13.80
N ASN A 331 -2.91 -11.94 12.93
CA ASN A 331 -3.08 -12.50 11.59
C ASN A 331 -3.43 -14.01 11.65
N LEU A 332 -3.95 -14.52 10.54
CA LEU A 332 -4.30 -15.92 10.37
C LEU A 332 -3.14 -16.67 9.70
N ASP A 333 -2.61 -17.69 10.38
CA ASP A 333 -1.55 -18.54 9.87
C ASP A 333 -2.09 -19.90 9.40
N ALA A 334 -1.35 -20.57 8.50
CA ALA A 334 -1.76 -21.81 7.86
C ALA A 334 -2.03 -22.95 8.86
N ALA A 335 -1.12 -23.13 9.83
CA ALA A 335 -1.24 -24.16 10.86
C ALA A 335 -2.48 -23.94 11.75
N TRP A 336 -2.73 -22.70 12.19
CA TRP A 336 -3.92 -22.36 12.96
C TRP A 336 -5.21 -22.63 12.18
N LEU A 337 -5.26 -22.27 10.89
CA LEU A 337 -6.44 -22.53 10.07
C LEU A 337 -6.70 -24.03 9.94
N ARG A 338 -5.64 -24.82 9.74
CA ARG A 338 -5.74 -26.28 9.73
C ARG A 338 -6.33 -26.82 11.03
N GLU A 339 -5.77 -26.42 12.17
CA GLU A 339 -6.25 -26.83 13.49
C GLU A 339 -7.71 -26.42 13.72
N ALA A 340 -8.09 -25.19 13.35
CA ALA A 340 -9.44 -24.67 13.52
C ALA A 340 -10.49 -25.44 12.70
N LEU A 341 -10.14 -25.86 11.49
CA LEU A 341 -11.00 -26.67 10.63
C LEU A 341 -11.17 -28.09 11.18
N ASP A 342 -10.06 -28.72 11.60
CA ASP A 342 -10.07 -30.08 12.15
C ASP A 342 -10.81 -30.13 13.50
N ALA A 343 -10.58 -29.15 14.39
CA ALA A 343 -11.26 -29.03 15.68
C ALA A 343 -12.76 -28.73 15.56
N SER A 344 -13.21 -28.24 14.39
CA SER A 344 -14.62 -28.05 14.08
C SER A 344 -15.29 -29.30 13.51
N GLY A 345 -14.55 -30.40 13.30
CA GLY A 345 -15.10 -31.66 12.79
C GLY A 345 -15.46 -31.64 11.30
N ILE A 346 -14.93 -30.69 10.54
CA ILE A 346 -15.28 -30.48 9.13
C ILE A 346 -14.43 -31.41 8.25
N ARG A 347 -15.06 -32.47 7.73
CA ARG A 347 -14.40 -33.51 6.93
C ARG A 347 -14.18 -33.07 5.48
N TRP A 348 -15.24 -32.73 4.76
CA TRP A 348 -15.18 -32.35 3.35
C TRP A 348 -15.14 -30.84 3.23
N ARG A 349 -14.08 -30.31 2.60
CA ARG A 349 -13.85 -28.87 2.51
C ARG A 349 -13.19 -28.45 1.19
N VAL A 350 -13.68 -27.36 0.64
CA VAL A 350 -13.08 -26.62 -0.47
C VAL A 350 -12.63 -25.28 0.09
N ILE A 351 -11.33 -25.01 0.05
CA ILE A 351 -10.72 -23.82 0.62
C ILE A 351 -10.13 -22.99 -0.52
N VAL A 352 -10.56 -21.74 -0.63
CA VAL A 352 -10.07 -20.78 -1.62
C VAL A 352 -9.36 -19.63 -0.90
N LEU A 353 -8.10 -19.40 -1.25
CA LEU A 353 -7.25 -18.36 -0.67
C LEU A 353 -6.92 -17.30 -1.73
N SER A 354 -7.59 -16.16 -1.64
CA SER A 354 -7.40 -14.98 -2.47
C SER A 354 -6.46 -13.98 -1.75
N ALA A 355 -5.16 -14.29 -1.79
CA ALA A 355 -4.11 -13.48 -1.17
C ALA A 355 -2.75 -13.70 -1.86
N CYS A 356 -1.82 -12.75 -1.67
CA CYS A 356 -0.42 -12.89 -2.07
C CYS A 356 0.22 -14.07 -1.33
N TYR A 357 1.12 -14.82 -2.00
CA TYR A 357 1.85 -15.96 -1.45
C TYR A 357 0.94 -17.09 -0.95
N SER A 358 -0.32 -17.13 -1.37
CA SER A 358 -1.33 -18.07 -0.84
C SER A 358 -1.01 -19.53 -1.11
N GLY A 359 -0.16 -19.84 -2.11
CA GLY A 359 0.37 -21.17 -2.36
C GLY A 359 1.09 -21.80 -1.16
N SER A 360 1.64 -20.99 -0.26
CA SER A 360 2.34 -21.46 0.96
C SER A 360 1.43 -22.26 1.91
N PHE A 361 0.12 -21.98 1.91
CA PHE A 361 -0.86 -22.68 2.75
C PHE A 361 -1.16 -24.12 2.29
N ILE A 362 -0.76 -24.50 1.07
CA ILE A 362 -1.15 -25.78 0.47
C ILE A 362 -0.65 -26.95 1.32
N ASP A 363 0.61 -26.93 1.76
CA ASP A 363 1.22 -28.06 2.47
C ASP A 363 0.53 -28.35 3.81
N GLU A 364 0.13 -27.31 4.55
CA GLU A 364 -0.58 -27.43 5.83
C GLU A 364 -2.07 -27.81 5.66
N LEU A 365 -2.73 -27.23 4.65
CA LEU A 365 -4.16 -27.44 4.44
C LEU A 365 -4.49 -28.73 3.69
N ALA A 366 -3.53 -29.28 2.92
CA ALA A 366 -3.73 -30.49 2.16
C ALA A 366 -4.14 -31.67 3.07
N SER A 367 -5.18 -32.38 2.64
CA SER A 367 -5.63 -33.62 3.26
C SER A 367 -6.38 -34.46 2.23
N PRO A 368 -6.61 -35.76 2.49
CA PRO A 368 -7.35 -36.60 1.56
C PRO A 368 -8.75 -36.07 1.21
N THR A 369 -9.36 -35.27 2.07
CA THR A 369 -10.75 -34.77 1.94
C THR A 369 -10.81 -33.25 1.72
N THR A 370 -9.73 -32.63 1.21
CA THR A 370 -9.67 -31.18 1.01
C THR A 370 -9.34 -30.83 -0.44
N VAL A 371 -10.04 -29.83 -0.99
CA VAL A 371 -9.57 -29.06 -2.14
C VAL A 371 -8.97 -27.76 -1.62
N VAL A 372 -7.75 -27.41 -2.05
CA VAL A 372 -7.14 -26.10 -1.81
C VAL A 372 -6.94 -25.41 -3.14
N ILE A 373 -7.41 -24.16 -3.27
CA ILE A 373 -7.26 -23.32 -4.45
C ILE A 373 -6.63 -21.98 -4.02
N THR A 374 -5.56 -21.56 -4.67
CA THR A 374 -4.81 -20.36 -4.29
C THR A 374 -4.72 -19.38 -5.45
N ALA A 375 -4.76 -18.08 -5.14
CA ALA A 375 -4.64 -17.02 -6.13
C ALA A 375 -3.20 -16.84 -6.63
N SER A 376 -2.21 -17.40 -5.94
CA SER A 376 -0.80 -17.33 -6.31
C SER A 376 -0.01 -18.55 -5.85
N ALA A 377 1.17 -18.74 -6.44
CA ALA A 377 2.20 -19.65 -5.93
C ALA A 377 2.77 -19.17 -4.58
N ALA A 378 3.47 -20.06 -3.88
CA ALA A 378 3.98 -19.81 -2.52
C ALA A 378 4.98 -18.64 -2.45
N ASP A 379 5.69 -18.35 -3.54
CA ASP A 379 6.73 -17.32 -3.65
C ASP A 379 6.31 -16.13 -4.55
N LYS A 380 5.04 -16.03 -4.94
CA LYS A 380 4.53 -15.01 -5.86
C LYS A 380 3.44 -14.14 -5.24
N PRO A 381 3.39 -12.82 -5.54
CA PRO A 381 2.25 -11.98 -5.20
C PRO A 381 1.04 -12.26 -6.09
N SER A 382 -0.14 -11.79 -5.66
CA SER A 382 -1.38 -11.76 -6.46
C SER A 382 -1.89 -10.31 -6.62
N PHE A 383 -2.71 -10.05 -7.64
CA PHE A 383 -3.04 -8.68 -8.07
C PHE A 383 -4.54 -8.35 -8.11
N GLY A 384 -4.85 -7.08 -8.33
CA GLY A 384 -6.22 -6.57 -8.45
C GLY A 384 -6.81 -5.99 -7.16
N CYS A 385 -5.99 -5.73 -6.14
CA CYS A 385 -6.45 -5.18 -4.86
C CYS A 385 -6.53 -3.65 -4.92
N THR A 386 -7.65 -3.08 -5.39
CA THR A 386 -7.89 -1.62 -5.42
C THR A 386 -9.23 -1.25 -4.79
N ASN A 387 -9.38 -0.02 -4.30
CA ASN A 387 -10.61 0.43 -3.65
C ASN A 387 -11.84 0.52 -4.57
N THR A 388 -11.62 0.61 -5.88
CA THR A 388 -12.67 0.69 -6.90
C THR A 388 -12.97 -0.66 -7.55
N ALA A 389 -12.15 -1.68 -7.30
CA ALA A 389 -12.38 -3.02 -7.80
C ALA A 389 -13.46 -3.71 -6.96
N GLU A 390 -14.33 -4.43 -7.66
CA GLU A 390 -15.36 -5.27 -7.03
C GLU A 390 -14.81 -6.63 -6.59
N MET A 391 -13.77 -7.12 -7.27
CA MET A 391 -13.07 -8.37 -6.99
C MET A 391 -11.60 -8.23 -7.37
N THR A 392 -10.74 -9.03 -6.73
CA THR A 392 -9.35 -9.24 -7.15
C THR A 392 -9.29 -9.88 -8.54
N TYR A 393 -8.11 -9.91 -9.18
CA TYR A 393 -8.00 -10.53 -10.51
C TYR A 393 -8.35 -12.01 -10.49
N PHE A 394 -7.90 -12.73 -9.45
CA PHE A 394 -8.25 -14.13 -9.23
C PHE A 394 -9.73 -14.29 -8.90
N GLY A 395 -10.28 -13.50 -7.96
CA GLY A 395 -11.68 -13.60 -7.60
C GLY A 395 -12.63 -13.34 -8.77
N GLN A 396 -12.33 -12.33 -9.60
CA GLN A 396 -13.06 -12.04 -10.84
C GLN A 396 -12.96 -13.22 -11.83
N ALA A 397 -11.76 -13.76 -12.05
CA ALA A 397 -11.58 -14.89 -12.96
C ALA A 397 -12.30 -16.14 -12.46
N PHE A 398 -12.09 -16.53 -11.21
CA PHE A 398 -12.59 -17.77 -10.65
C PHE A 398 -14.09 -17.71 -10.36
N PHE A 399 -14.56 -16.74 -9.57
CA PHE A 399 -15.95 -16.68 -9.13
C PHE A 399 -16.89 -16.08 -10.17
N ALA A 400 -16.55 -14.91 -10.70
CA ALA A 400 -17.48 -14.18 -11.56
C ALA A 400 -17.54 -14.74 -12.98
N GLU A 401 -16.47 -15.32 -13.49
CA GLU A 401 -16.38 -15.76 -14.89
C GLU A 401 -16.38 -17.27 -15.02
N SER A 402 -15.39 -17.94 -14.44
CA SER A 402 -15.14 -19.35 -14.70
C SER A 402 -16.11 -20.27 -13.98
N LEU A 403 -16.42 -20.04 -12.69
CA LEU A 403 -17.44 -20.81 -11.98
C LEU A 403 -18.83 -20.66 -12.59
N ARG A 404 -19.10 -19.53 -13.26
CA ARG A 404 -20.38 -19.34 -13.93
C ARG A 404 -20.50 -20.11 -15.24
N GLY A 405 -19.39 -20.32 -15.95
CA GLY A 405 -19.35 -21.01 -17.24
C GLY A 405 -19.11 -22.52 -17.16
N ASN A 406 -18.70 -23.04 -15.99
CA ASN A 406 -18.28 -24.42 -15.82
C ASN A 406 -19.18 -25.20 -14.84
N THR A 407 -19.00 -26.52 -14.80
CA THR A 407 -19.72 -27.46 -13.93
C THR A 407 -18.81 -28.25 -12.99
N SER A 408 -17.54 -27.86 -12.89
CA SER A 408 -16.59 -28.37 -11.90
C SER A 408 -15.58 -27.30 -11.51
N PHE A 409 -15.07 -27.37 -10.29
CA PHE A 409 -14.00 -26.51 -9.79
C PHE A 409 -12.72 -26.68 -10.61
N GLU A 410 -12.38 -27.90 -11.02
CA GLU A 410 -11.17 -28.14 -11.82
C GLU A 410 -11.25 -27.42 -13.19
N SER A 411 -12.41 -27.49 -13.87
CA SER A 411 -12.61 -26.80 -15.14
C SER A 411 -12.65 -25.28 -14.96
N ALA A 412 -13.34 -24.81 -13.92
CA ALA A 412 -13.38 -23.40 -13.56
C ALA A 412 -11.98 -22.86 -13.22
N PHE A 413 -11.17 -23.61 -12.48
CA PHE A 413 -9.82 -23.22 -12.12
C PHE A 413 -8.90 -23.16 -13.35
N LYS A 414 -8.99 -24.13 -14.27
CA LYS A 414 -8.21 -24.12 -15.52
C LYS A 414 -8.51 -22.87 -16.36
N ASP A 415 -9.79 -22.50 -16.50
CA ASP A 415 -10.20 -21.27 -17.20
C ASP A 415 -9.75 -20.01 -16.44
N ALA A 416 -9.89 -19.99 -15.11
CA ALA A 416 -9.48 -18.87 -14.28
C ALA A 416 -7.97 -18.61 -14.38
N ARG A 417 -7.14 -19.67 -14.38
CA ARG A 417 -5.69 -19.57 -14.52
C ARG A 417 -5.28 -18.89 -15.83
N ILE A 418 -5.98 -19.19 -16.92
CA ILE A 418 -5.75 -18.56 -18.23
C ILE A 418 -6.09 -17.06 -18.14
N ARG A 419 -7.28 -16.73 -17.64
CA ARG A 419 -7.77 -15.35 -17.52
C ARG A 419 -6.90 -14.47 -16.62
N VAL A 420 -6.43 -15.02 -15.50
CA VAL A 420 -5.51 -14.32 -14.58
C VAL A 420 -4.21 -14.00 -15.30
N ASN A 421 -3.60 -14.99 -15.96
CA ASN A 421 -2.35 -14.80 -16.70
C ASN A 421 -2.50 -13.76 -17.82
N GLU A 422 -3.62 -13.75 -18.55
CA GLU A 422 -3.91 -12.75 -19.58
C GLU A 422 -3.99 -11.32 -19.01
N ARG A 423 -4.69 -11.15 -17.88
CA ARG A 423 -4.81 -9.85 -17.19
C ARG A 423 -3.47 -9.34 -16.69
N GLU A 424 -2.72 -10.20 -16.02
CA GLU A 424 -1.42 -9.86 -15.44
C GLU A 424 -0.43 -9.51 -16.54
N SER A 425 -0.40 -10.30 -17.63
CA SER A 425 0.44 -10.02 -18.80
C SER A 425 0.08 -8.68 -19.46
N ALA A 426 -1.22 -8.36 -19.59
CA ALA A 426 -1.67 -7.09 -20.15
C ALA A 426 -1.25 -5.87 -19.31
N MET A 427 -1.07 -6.07 -18.00
CA MET A 427 -0.61 -5.05 -17.06
C MET A 427 0.91 -5.07 -16.84
N GLY A 428 1.64 -5.97 -17.51
CA GLY A 428 3.09 -6.10 -17.38
C GLY A 428 3.57 -6.74 -16.07
N PHE A 429 2.70 -7.44 -15.35
CA PHE A 429 3.06 -8.15 -14.13
C PHE A 429 3.70 -9.52 -14.44
N GLU A 430 4.60 -9.95 -13.55
CA GLU A 430 5.00 -11.36 -13.50
C GLU A 430 3.79 -12.21 -13.07
N PRO A 431 3.50 -13.34 -13.75
CA PRO A 431 2.33 -14.15 -13.43
C PRO A 431 2.31 -14.62 -11.97
N SER A 432 1.13 -14.56 -11.36
CA SER A 432 0.92 -15.03 -9.97
C SER A 432 0.94 -16.55 -9.83
N GLU A 433 0.75 -17.28 -10.94
CA GLU A 433 0.69 -18.75 -11.00
C GLU A 433 -0.30 -19.39 -10.00
N PRO A 434 -1.62 -19.14 -10.12
CA PRO A 434 -2.62 -19.78 -9.26
C PRO A 434 -2.46 -21.30 -9.22
N GLN A 435 -2.72 -21.90 -8.05
CA GLN A 435 -2.55 -23.35 -7.81
C GLN A 435 -3.85 -24.01 -7.32
N MET A 436 -4.00 -25.30 -7.59
CA MET A 436 -5.11 -26.12 -7.09
C MET A 436 -4.59 -27.51 -6.74
N VAL A 437 -4.95 -27.99 -5.56
CA VAL A 437 -4.66 -29.35 -5.08
C VAL A 437 -5.96 -30.00 -4.64
N ILE A 438 -6.17 -31.25 -5.05
CA ILE A 438 -7.32 -32.07 -4.70
C ILE A 438 -6.82 -33.26 -3.89
N GLY A 439 -7.39 -33.48 -2.71
CA GLY A 439 -7.11 -34.63 -1.87
C GLY A 439 -7.55 -35.95 -2.50
N SER A 440 -6.85 -37.04 -2.21
CA SER A 440 -7.08 -38.34 -2.84
C SER A 440 -8.49 -38.91 -2.67
N LEU A 441 -9.16 -38.70 -1.54
CA LEU A 441 -10.57 -39.10 -1.37
C LEU A 441 -11.51 -38.10 -2.05
N MET A 442 -11.13 -36.83 -2.07
CA MET A 442 -11.88 -35.78 -2.76
C MET A 442 -11.88 -35.97 -4.28
N GLU A 443 -10.83 -36.52 -4.89
CA GLU A 443 -10.82 -36.87 -6.32
C GLU A 443 -11.98 -37.81 -6.71
N THR A 444 -12.38 -38.69 -5.79
CA THR A 444 -13.50 -39.61 -6.00
C THR A 444 -14.84 -39.01 -5.61
N ALA A 445 -14.90 -38.23 -4.52
CA ALA A 445 -16.15 -37.69 -3.97
C ALA A 445 -16.63 -36.41 -4.66
N LEU A 446 -15.70 -35.54 -5.08
CA LEU A 446 -15.99 -34.21 -5.59
C LEU A 446 -16.95 -34.19 -6.78
N PRO A 447 -16.86 -35.09 -7.78
CA PRO A 447 -17.82 -35.08 -8.89
C PRO A 447 -19.28 -35.24 -8.45
N ALA A 448 -19.55 -36.02 -7.39
CA ALA A 448 -20.90 -36.17 -6.85
C ALA A 448 -21.35 -34.89 -6.12
N PHE A 449 -20.47 -34.28 -5.33
CA PHE A 449 -20.77 -33.01 -4.66
C PHE A 449 -21.00 -31.87 -5.66
N GLU A 450 -20.20 -31.81 -6.74
CA GLU A 450 -20.32 -30.83 -7.81
C GLU A 450 -21.59 -31.01 -8.64
N GLN A 451 -22.04 -32.25 -8.83
CA GLN A 451 -23.32 -32.50 -9.52
C GLN A 451 -24.49 -31.85 -8.77
N VAL A 452 -24.49 -31.89 -7.45
CA VAL A 452 -25.49 -31.20 -6.61
C VAL A 452 -25.27 -29.69 -6.62
N LEU A 453 -24.02 -29.23 -6.58
CA LEU A 453 -23.66 -27.82 -6.55
C LEU A 453 -24.08 -27.10 -7.84
N PHE A 454 -23.73 -27.64 -9.00
CA PHE A 454 -23.94 -27.05 -10.32
C PHE A 454 -25.25 -27.46 -11.00
N ASP A 455 -26.22 -27.99 -10.24
CA ASP A 455 -27.51 -28.40 -10.79
C ASP A 455 -28.23 -27.22 -11.48
N LYS A 456 -28.43 -27.35 -12.79
CA LYS A 456 -29.01 -26.34 -13.68
C LYS A 456 -30.50 -26.10 -13.44
N ALA A 457 -31.16 -26.94 -12.64
CA ALA A 457 -32.56 -26.74 -12.27
C ALA A 457 -32.76 -25.55 -11.30
N ARG A 458 -31.68 -25.02 -10.71
CA ARG A 458 -31.75 -23.83 -9.83
C ARG A 458 -31.86 -22.55 -10.68
N PRO A 459 -32.80 -21.63 -10.39
CA PRO A 459 -33.02 -20.44 -11.21
C PRO A 459 -31.74 -19.60 -11.34
N SER A 460 -31.45 -19.14 -12.56
CA SER A 460 -30.33 -18.22 -12.78
C SER A 460 -30.68 -16.80 -12.31
N VAL A 461 -29.71 -16.06 -11.77
CA VAL A 461 -29.85 -14.63 -11.35
C VAL A 461 -30.53 -13.75 -12.41
N ALA A 462 -30.35 -14.06 -13.71
CA ALA A 462 -30.95 -13.30 -14.81
C ALA A 462 -32.48 -13.42 -14.92
N SER A 463 -33.12 -14.41 -14.29
CA SER A 463 -34.58 -14.57 -14.34
C SER A 463 -35.31 -13.75 -13.27
N ILE A 464 -34.63 -13.35 -12.19
CA ILE A 464 -35.25 -12.63 -11.07
C ILE A 464 -35.41 -11.12 -11.38
N THR A 465 -34.55 -10.57 -12.24
CA THR A 465 -34.62 -9.15 -12.66
C THR A 465 -35.67 -8.88 -13.74
N ASN A 466 -36.24 -9.92 -14.38
CA ASN A 466 -37.25 -9.75 -15.43
C ASN A 466 -38.70 -9.82 -14.93
N ASP A 467 -38.96 -10.31 -13.71
CA ASP A 467 -40.32 -10.50 -13.17
C ASP A 467 -40.76 -9.42 -12.16
N THR A 468 -39.92 -8.41 -11.87
CA THR A 468 -40.30 -7.26 -11.00
C THR A 468 -40.81 -6.04 -11.77
N ALA A 469 -40.96 -6.14 -13.10
CA ALA A 469 -41.61 -5.12 -13.92
C ALA A 469 -43.14 -5.34 -14.04
N SER A 470 -43.83 -5.55 -12.91
CA SER A 470 -45.29 -5.41 -12.85
C SER A 470 -45.74 -5.12 -11.43
N THR A 471 -45.32 -3.98 -10.91
CA THR A 471 -46.04 -3.35 -9.79
C THR A 471 -46.01 -1.84 -10.02
N THR A 472 -47.15 -1.33 -10.47
CA THR A 472 -47.42 0.09 -10.68
C THR A 472 -47.18 0.88 -9.39
N VAL A 473 -46.11 1.66 -9.34
CA VAL A 473 -45.89 2.68 -8.31
C VAL A 473 -46.57 3.97 -8.79
N ASN A 474 -47.63 4.37 -8.07
CA ASN A 474 -48.28 5.67 -8.23
C ASN A 474 -47.29 6.79 -7.92
N VAL A 475 -47.02 7.63 -8.92
CA VAL A 475 -46.31 8.90 -8.77
C VAL A 475 -47.31 9.95 -8.25
N LEU A 476 -47.04 10.51 -7.07
CA LEU A 476 -47.71 11.71 -6.57
C LEU A 476 -47.10 12.96 -7.23
N PRO A 477 -47.90 13.98 -7.61
CA PRO A 477 -47.44 15.10 -8.42
C PRO A 477 -46.83 16.24 -7.58
N GLU A 478 -45.81 16.87 -8.16
CA GLU A 478 -45.21 18.13 -7.71
C GLU A 478 -46.25 19.26 -7.72
N THR A 479 -46.41 19.95 -6.58
CA THR A 479 -47.08 21.25 -6.51
C THR A 479 -46.08 22.33 -6.19
N THR A 480 -45.84 23.17 -7.20
CA THR A 480 -45.22 24.49 -7.10
C THR A 480 -46.06 25.42 -6.23
N ALA A 481 -45.46 26.06 -5.23
CA ALA A 481 -46.01 27.27 -4.63
C ALA A 481 -44.88 28.24 -4.26
N ASN A 482 -44.78 29.30 -5.06
CA ASN A 482 -44.09 30.55 -4.75
C ASN A 482 -44.56 31.10 -3.40
N LEU A 483 -43.63 31.44 -2.51
CA LEU A 483 -43.88 32.45 -1.48
C LEU A 483 -42.77 33.50 -1.51
N SER A 484 -43.23 34.72 -1.77
CA SER A 484 -42.52 35.98 -1.86
C SER A 484 -41.95 36.43 -0.52
N VAL A 485 -40.75 37.01 -0.60
CA VAL A 485 -40.07 37.79 0.44
C VAL A 485 -40.89 39.04 0.77
N GLY A 486 -41.12 39.28 2.07
CA GLY A 486 -41.63 40.54 2.62
C GLY A 486 -41.09 40.75 4.02
N GLU A 487 -40.35 41.85 4.19
CA GLU A 487 -39.84 42.41 5.45
C GLU A 487 -40.95 42.57 6.50
N VAL A 488 -40.65 42.33 7.79
CA VAL A 488 -40.85 43.32 8.88
C VAL A 488 -39.84 43.06 10.02
N ASP A 489 -39.22 44.17 10.40
CA ASP A 489 -38.38 44.54 11.54
C ASP A 489 -38.58 43.95 12.95
N ALA A 490 -37.43 43.91 13.64
CA ALA A 490 -37.11 44.45 14.98
C ALA A 490 -37.63 43.80 16.30
N ALA A 491 -36.63 43.33 17.04
CA ALA A 491 -36.25 43.75 18.41
C ALA A 491 -36.94 43.17 19.66
N ALA A 492 -36.09 43.11 20.71
CA ALA A 492 -36.28 42.72 22.12
C ALA A 492 -36.32 41.20 22.37
N GLU A 493 -35.52 40.60 23.26
CA GLU A 493 -34.72 41.08 24.40
C GLU A 493 -33.62 40.05 24.72
#